data_AF-A0A452VBN4-F1
#
_entry.id   AF-A0A452VBN4-F1
#
_cell.length_a   1.000
_cell.length_b   1.000
_cell.length_c   1.000
_cell.angle_alpha   90.00
_cell.angle_beta   90.00
_cell.angle_gamma   90.00
#
_symmetry.space_group_name_H-M   'P 1'
#
loop_
_entity.id
_entity.type
_entity.pdbx_description
1 polymer ?
#
loop_
_entity_poly.entity_id
_entity_poly.type
_entity_poly.pdbx_seq_one_letter_code
_entity_poly.pdbx_strand_id
1 'polypeptide(L)'
;MSPGTEQSLPCGQDGCLIPFVSGHSRYETELNLRMSVEADTNGLRRVLDELTLARADLEMQIESLKEELAYLRKNHEEEMNALRGQVGGDVNVEMDAAPGVDLSRILNEMRDQYEKMAEKNRKDAEDWFFSKVGVFFCEVATNSELVQSGKSEISELRRTVQNLEIELQSQLSMKASLENSLEETKGRYCMQLAQIQDLIGNVEEQLAQLRCEMEQQNQEDKILLDGTTRLDQEIATYRRLLEGEDAHRQIRTKVMDVHDGKVVSTHEQVLRTKN
;
A
#
# COMPACT_ATOMS: atom_id res chain seq x y z
N MET A 1 -0.78 -5.16 -5.72
CA MET A 1 -0.92 -5.04 -7.18
C MET A 1 0.19 -4.12 -7.66
N SER A 2 1.30 -4.69 -8.11
CA SER A 2 2.18 -4.00 -9.05
C SER A 2 1.78 -4.47 -10.44
N PRO A 3 1.41 -3.59 -11.38
CA PRO A 3 1.69 -3.81 -12.79
C PRO A 3 3.20 -3.54 -12.98
N GLY A 4 3.94 -4.21 -13.85
CA GLY A 4 3.59 -4.63 -15.19
C GLY A 4 4.72 -4.09 -16.08
N THR A 5 5.45 -5.01 -16.67
CA THR A 5 6.61 -4.87 -17.56
C THR A 5 6.31 -4.07 -18.83
N GLU A 6 7.24 -3.24 -19.30
CA GLU A 6 7.41 -2.83 -20.72
C GLU A 6 8.85 -2.31 -20.90
N GLN A 7 9.78 -3.14 -21.38
CA GLN A 7 10.27 -3.24 -22.77
C GLN A 7 10.77 -1.93 -23.40
N SER A 8 12.05 -1.98 -23.77
CA SER A 8 12.89 -0.94 -24.35
C SER A 8 12.54 -0.55 -25.79
N LEU A 9 12.59 0.75 -26.08
CA LEU A 9 12.75 1.33 -27.43
C LEU A 9 13.86 2.40 -27.37
N PRO A 10 14.84 2.42 -28.29
CA PRO A 10 15.81 3.51 -28.36
C PRO A 10 15.29 4.57 -29.34
N CYS A 11 14.96 5.75 -28.84
CA CYS A 11 14.83 6.95 -29.64
C CYS A 11 15.59 8.08 -28.94
N GLY A 12 16.59 8.60 -29.64
CA GLY A 12 17.39 9.71 -29.18
C GLY A 12 16.65 11.04 -29.27
N GLN A 13 17.17 11.95 -28.45
CA GLN A 13 17.11 13.41 -28.49
C GLN A 13 15.86 14.11 -27.94
N ASP A 14 16.15 14.78 -26.81
CA ASP A 14 15.59 16.04 -26.32
C ASP A 14 14.09 16.13 -26.06
N GLY A 15 13.71 16.02 -24.78
CA GLY A 15 12.39 16.46 -24.34
C GLY A 15 12.00 16.07 -22.92
N CYS A 16 12.17 17.00 -21.99
CA CYS A 16 11.31 17.17 -20.80
C CYS A 16 11.38 16.13 -19.66
N LEU A 17 12.48 16.14 -18.90
CA LEU A 17 12.42 15.78 -17.47
C LEU A 17 12.02 17.03 -16.66
N ILE A 18 10.72 17.29 -16.52
CA ILE A 18 10.15 18.28 -15.58
C ILE A 18 8.81 17.72 -15.02
N PRO A 19 8.31 18.12 -13.85
CA PRO A 19 8.63 17.62 -12.52
C PRO A 19 7.41 16.87 -11.91
N PHE A 20 7.19 15.60 -12.23
CA PHE A 20 6.03 14.85 -11.68
C PHE A 20 6.06 14.76 -10.14
N VAL A 21 7.26 14.76 -9.53
CA VAL A 21 7.48 14.77 -8.08
C VAL A 21 7.00 16.07 -7.41
N SER A 22 6.98 17.20 -8.13
CA SER A 22 6.54 18.48 -7.57
C SER A 22 5.02 18.55 -7.39
N GLY A 23 4.23 17.94 -8.29
CA GLY A 23 2.77 17.95 -8.20
C GLY A 23 2.24 17.14 -7.01
N HIS A 24 2.82 15.98 -6.74
CA HIS A 24 2.43 15.12 -5.63
C HIS A 24 2.74 15.77 -4.27
N SER A 25 3.97 16.29 -4.11
CA SER A 25 4.37 16.99 -2.88
C SER A 25 3.53 18.25 -2.65
N ARG A 26 3.21 19.02 -3.70
CA ARG A 26 2.33 20.20 -3.58
C ARG A 26 0.89 19.82 -3.23
N TYR A 27 0.36 18.74 -3.79
CA TYR A 27 -0.97 18.23 -3.46
C TYR A 27 -1.05 17.77 -1.99
N GLU A 28 -0.02 17.08 -1.51
CA GLU A 28 0.06 16.60 -0.13
C GLU A 28 0.17 17.75 0.88
N THR A 29 0.95 18.80 0.57
CA THR A 29 0.99 20.01 1.40
C THR A 29 -0.35 20.74 1.44
N GLU A 30 -1.03 20.86 0.30
CA GLU A 30 -2.33 21.51 0.22
C GLU A 30 -3.42 20.73 0.97
N LEU A 31 -3.38 19.39 0.89
CA LEU A 31 -4.28 18.52 1.63
C LEU A 31 -4.08 18.66 3.14
N ASN A 32 -2.83 18.68 3.60
CA ASN A 32 -2.51 18.89 5.02
C ASN A 32 -2.95 20.28 5.51
N LEU A 33 -2.73 21.33 4.70
CA LEU A 33 -3.21 22.69 5.02
C LEU A 33 -4.74 22.73 5.10
N ARG A 34 -5.44 22.10 4.15
CA ARG A 34 -6.90 22.00 4.18
C ARG A 34 -7.39 21.29 5.44
N MET A 35 -6.78 20.15 5.79
CA MET A 35 -7.14 19.41 7.00
C MET A 35 -6.90 20.23 8.27
N SER A 36 -5.80 21.00 8.33
CA SER A 36 -5.52 21.90 9.45
C SER A 36 -6.58 23.00 9.57
N VAL A 37 -6.91 23.67 8.47
CA VAL A 37 -7.94 24.72 8.45
C VAL A 37 -9.32 24.16 8.81
N GLU A 38 -9.64 22.94 8.37
CA GLU A 38 -10.89 22.26 8.71
C GLU A 38 -10.95 21.89 10.21
N ALA A 39 -9.83 21.45 10.79
CA ALA A 39 -9.71 21.22 12.23
C ALA A 39 -9.89 22.52 13.03
N ASP A 40 -9.21 23.60 12.63
CA ASP A 40 -9.33 24.91 13.27
C ASP A 40 -10.76 25.47 13.17
N THR A 41 -11.40 25.33 12.01
CA THR A 41 -12.80 25.75 11.80
C THR A 41 -13.75 24.98 12.72
N ASN A 42 -13.55 23.67 12.87
CA ASN A 42 -14.35 22.86 13.78
C ASN A 42 -14.07 23.20 15.26
N GLY A 43 -12.82 23.51 15.60
CA GLY A 43 -12.45 24.00 16.93
C GLY A 43 -13.13 25.34 17.27
N LEU A 44 -13.08 26.30 16.35
CA LEU A 44 -13.73 27.61 16.51
C LEU A 44 -15.25 27.51 16.66
N ARG A 45 -15.90 26.58 15.93
CA ARG A 45 -17.34 26.32 16.12
C ARG A 45 -17.66 25.83 17.52
N ARG A 46 -16.86 24.91 18.07
CA ARG A 46 -17.05 24.43 19.46
C ARG A 46 -16.90 25.55 20.48
N VAL A 47 -15.87 26.40 20.31
CA VAL A 47 -15.66 27.55 21.19
C VAL A 47 -16.84 28.53 21.10
N LEU A 48 -17.39 28.74 19.90
CA LEU A 48 -18.58 29.57 19.73
C LEU A 48 -19.80 28.98 20.45
N ASP A 49 -20.02 27.67 20.36
CA ASP A 49 -21.12 26.99 21.05
C ASP A 49 -20.97 27.10 22.57
N GLU A 50 -19.77 26.87 23.11
CA GLU A 50 -19.44 27.02 24.53
C GLU A 50 -19.67 28.46 25.03
N LEU A 51 -19.22 29.46 24.27
CA LEU A 51 -19.45 30.87 24.59
C LEU A 51 -20.94 31.25 24.51
N THR A 52 -21.69 30.65 23.59
CA THR A 52 -23.14 30.89 23.45
C THR A 52 -23.89 30.34 24.65
N LEU A 53 -23.55 29.15 25.12
CA LEU A 53 -24.11 28.58 26.36
C LEU A 53 -23.75 29.42 27.58
N ALA A 54 -22.47 29.79 27.74
CA ALA A 54 -22.04 30.63 28.85
C ALA A 54 -22.75 32.01 28.85
N ARG A 55 -23.00 32.59 27.67
CA ARG A 55 -23.77 33.82 27.55
C ARG A 55 -25.20 33.65 28.02
N ALA A 56 -25.87 32.57 27.62
CA ALA A 56 -27.24 32.27 28.03
C ALA A 56 -27.35 32.06 29.56
N ASP A 57 -26.40 31.35 30.17
CA ASP A 57 -26.35 31.15 31.61
C ASP A 57 -26.18 32.46 32.38
N LEU A 58 -25.31 33.36 31.88
CA LEU A 58 -25.11 34.68 32.47
C LEU A 58 -26.35 35.58 32.30
N GLU A 59 -27.00 35.55 31.14
CA GLU A 59 -28.27 36.25 30.89
C GLU A 59 -29.35 35.79 31.89
N MET A 60 -29.46 34.48 32.13
CA MET A 60 -30.41 33.91 33.09
C MET A 60 -30.10 34.32 34.54
N GLN A 61 -28.82 34.34 34.94
CA GLN A 61 -28.40 34.83 36.26
C GLN A 61 -28.71 36.31 36.46
N ILE A 62 -28.49 37.14 35.43
CA ILE A 62 -28.84 38.56 35.46
C ILE A 62 -30.33 38.75 35.69
N GLU A 63 -31.17 37.99 34.99
CA GLU A 63 -32.62 38.12 35.12
C GLU A 63 -33.12 37.67 36.50
N SER A 64 -32.62 36.53 37.00
CA SER A 64 -32.89 36.06 38.37
C SER A 64 -32.54 37.11 39.43
N LEU A 65 -31.35 37.72 39.34
CA LEU A 65 -30.92 38.75 40.29
C LEU A 65 -31.77 40.02 40.21
N LYS A 66 -32.28 40.38 39.03
CA LYS A 66 -33.23 41.51 38.90
C LYS A 66 -34.57 41.20 39.57
N GLU A 67 -35.07 39.98 39.43
CA GLU A 67 -36.30 39.53 40.08
C GLU A 67 -36.16 39.57 41.60
N GLU A 68 -35.04 39.06 42.13
CA GLU A 68 -34.75 39.09 43.58
C GLU A 68 -34.66 40.52 44.12
N LEU A 69 -34.00 41.42 43.39
CA LEU A 69 -33.90 42.83 43.76
C LEU A 69 -35.28 43.51 43.75
N ALA A 70 -36.12 43.22 42.75
CA ALA A 70 -37.48 43.72 42.69
C ALA A 70 -38.33 43.20 43.86
N TYR A 71 -38.19 41.93 44.22
CA TYR A 71 -38.86 41.31 45.35
C TYR A 71 -38.45 41.98 46.68
N LEU A 72 -37.15 42.14 46.94
CA LEU A 72 -36.65 42.78 48.16
C LEU A 72 -37.12 44.23 48.30
N ARG A 73 -37.13 45.00 47.20
CA ARG A 73 -37.65 46.37 47.21
C ARG A 73 -39.12 46.43 47.59
N LYS A 74 -39.94 45.55 47.00
CA LYS A 74 -41.37 45.48 47.30
C LYS A 74 -41.61 45.08 48.76
N ASN A 75 -40.90 44.07 49.27
CA ASN A 75 -41.02 43.64 50.66
C ASN A 75 -40.63 44.77 51.63
N HIS A 76 -39.54 45.48 51.34
CA HIS A 76 -39.13 46.62 52.16
C HIS A 76 -40.16 47.76 52.16
N GLU A 77 -40.78 48.04 51.00
CA GLU A 77 -41.85 49.04 50.90
C GLU A 77 -43.09 48.63 51.71
N GLU A 78 -43.47 47.36 51.67
CA GLU A 78 -44.57 46.80 52.47
C GLU A 78 -44.29 46.87 53.98
N GLU A 79 -43.07 46.49 54.41
CA GLU A 79 -42.64 46.57 55.82
C GLU A 79 -42.60 48.02 56.32
N MET A 80 -42.06 48.95 55.52
CA MET A 80 -42.02 50.36 55.88
C MET A 80 -43.42 50.97 55.96
N ASN A 81 -44.34 50.57 55.09
CA ASN A 81 -45.74 50.98 55.16
C ASN A 81 -46.46 50.42 56.39
N ALA A 82 -46.21 49.16 56.75
CA ALA A 82 -46.74 48.55 57.97
C ALA A 82 -46.25 49.27 59.23
N LEU A 83 -44.94 49.55 59.32
CA LEU A 83 -44.35 50.29 60.44
C LEU A 83 -44.85 51.74 60.51
N ARG A 84 -45.07 52.40 59.37
CA ARG A 84 -45.66 53.74 59.31
C ARG A 84 -47.09 53.77 59.85
N GLY A 85 -47.83 52.66 59.75
CA GLY A 85 -49.14 52.48 60.39
C GLY A 85 -49.07 52.21 61.90
N GLN A 86 -47.95 51.69 62.41
CA GLN A 86 -47.80 51.26 63.80
C GLN A 86 -47.23 52.35 64.73
N VAL A 87 -46.64 53.43 64.19
CA VAL A 87 -46.03 54.53 64.97
C VAL A 87 -47.06 55.61 65.40
N GLY A 88 -48.36 55.37 65.20
CA GLY A 88 -49.44 56.32 65.53
C GLY A 88 -50.12 56.15 66.90
N GLY A 89 -49.52 55.44 67.86
CA GLY A 89 -50.14 55.17 69.16
C GLY A 89 -49.19 55.40 70.33
N ASP A 90 -49.35 56.54 71.01
CA ASP A 90 -48.86 56.71 72.38
C ASP A 90 -49.77 55.86 73.29
N VAL A 91 -49.24 54.73 73.78
CA VAL A 91 -49.98 53.79 74.62
C VAL A 91 -49.37 53.82 76.02
N ASN A 92 -49.97 54.66 76.87
CA ASN A 92 -49.77 54.60 78.32
C ASN A 92 -50.54 53.39 78.88
N VAL A 93 -49.82 52.35 79.32
CA VAL A 93 -50.40 51.16 79.96
C VAL A 93 -50.14 51.24 81.46
N GLU A 94 -51.20 51.53 82.23
CA GLU A 94 -51.21 51.30 83.68
C GLU A 94 -51.29 49.80 83.95
N MET A 95 -50.26 49.29 84.61
CA MET A 95 -50.07 47.89 84.95
C MET A 95 -50.77 47.59 86.29
N ASP A 96 -51.90 46.89 86.25
CA ASP A 96 -52.49 46.27 87.44
C ASP A 96 -51.74 44.95 87.73
N ALA A 97 -51.00 44.94 88.85
CA ALA A 97 -50.15 43.82 89.25
C ALA A 97 -50.98 42.71 89.89
N ALA A 98 -51.40 41.75 89.07
CA ALA A 98 -51.88 40.45 89.53
C ALA A 98 -50.79 39.71 90.35
N PRO A 99 -51.17 38.77 91.25
CA PRO A 99 -50.27 38.17 92.23
C PRO A 99 -49.05 37.52 91.57
N GLY A 100 -47.87 37.80 92.12
CA GLY A 100 -46.57 37.51 91.53
C GLY A 100 -46.45 36.10 90.95
N VAL A 101 -46.57 36.00 89.63
CA VAL A 101 -46.07 34.86 88.87
C VAL A 101 -44.58 34.77 89.15
N ASP A 102 -44.10 33.59 89.58
CA ASP A 102 -42.69 33.34 89.85
C ASP A 102 -41.88 33.49 88.54
N LEU A 103 -41.44 34.71 88.28
CA LEU A 103 -40.71 35.11 87.08
C LEU A 103 -39.40 34.34 86.95
N SER A 104 -38.76 34.01 88.08
CA SER A 104 -37.54 33.21 88.12
C SER A 104 -37.77 31.81 87.57
N ARG A 105 -38.92 31.19 87.87
CA ARG A 105 -39.29 29.88 87.32
C ARG A 105 -39.54 29.93 85.81
N ILE A 106 -40.24 30.96 85.32
CA ILE A 106 -40.50 31.12 83.88
C ILE A 106 -39.23 31.43 83.10
N LEU A 107 -38.35 32.29 83.64
CA LEU A 107 -37.06 32.59 83.03
C LEU A 107 -36.15 31.36 82.99
N ASN A 108 -36.14 30.54 84.04
CA ASN A 108 -35.39 29.28 84.05
C ASN A 108 -35.95 28.25 83.07
N GLU A 109 -37.28 28.11 82.98
CA GLU A 109 -37.91 27.23 81.97
C GLU A 109 -37.60 27.70 80.55
N MET A 110 -37.72 29.00 80.27
CA MET A 110 -37.34 29.57 78.98
C MET A 110 -35.87 29.30 78.65
N ARG A 111 -34.99 29.45 79.64
CA ARG A 111 -33.55 29.17 79.49
C ARG A 111 -33.29 27.70 79.19
N ASP A 112 -33.95 26.78 79.90
CA ASP A 112 -33.84 25.33 79.67
C ASP A 112 -34.38 24.93 78.28
N GLN A 113 -35.47 25.55 77.82
CA GLN A 113 -35.99 25.36 76.45
C GLN A 113 -35.00 25.84 75.39
N TYR A 114 -34.38 27.02 75.59
CA TYR A 114 -33.35 27.52 74.69
C TYR A 114 -32.09 26.66 74.70
N GLU A 115 -31.65 26.20 75.86
CA GLU A 115 -30.50 25.30 76.00
C GLU A 115 -30.75 23.99 75.24
N LYS A 116 -31.93 23.37 75.41
CA LYS A 116 -32.35 22.18 74.67
C LYS A 116 -32.43 22.42 73.17
N MET A 117 -32.95 23.57 72.74
CA MET A 117 -33.06 23.92 71.33
C MET A 117 -31.68 24.16 70.70
N ALA A 118 -30.78 24.84 71.41
CA ALA A 118 -29.40 25.07 70.98
C ALA A 118 -28.62 23.75 70.89
N GLU A 119 -28.75 22.89 71.90
CA GLU A 119 -28.11 21.57 71.94
C GLU A 119 -28.62 20.67 70.80
N LYS A 120 -29.94 20.68 70.55
CA LYS A 120 -30.54 19.97 69.43
C LYS A 120 -30.06 20.51 68.08
N ASN A 121 -30.05 21.83 67.89
CA ASN A 121 -29.57 22.46 66.66
C ASN A 121 -28.10 22.11 66.39
N ARG A 122 -27.24 22.18 67.43
CA ARG A 122 -25.84 21.78 67.35
C ARG A 122 -25.70 20.33 66.87
N LYS A 123 -26.47 19.41 67.45
CA LYS A 123 -26.44 18.00 67.07
C LYS A 123 -26.95 17.77 65.65
N ASP A 124 -28.07 18.38 65.27
CA ASP A 124 -28.63 18.28 63.93
C ASP A 124 -27.66 18.84 62.87
N ALA A 125 -26.93 19.92 63.19
CA ALA A 125 -25.91 20.49 62.32
C ALA A 125 -24.67 19.58 62.18
N GLU A 126 -24.22 18.95 63.27
CA GLU A 126 -23.14 17.95 63.26
C GLU A 126 -23.54 16.74 62.41
N ASP A 127 -24.72 16.17 62.64
CA ASP A 127 -25.23 15.01 61.91
C ASP A 127 -25.39 15.33 60.41
N TRP A 128 -25.90 16.52 60.07
CA TRP A 128 -25.99 17.00 58.69
C TRP A 128 -24.61 17.15 58.04
N PHE A 129 -23.64 17.71 58.77
CA PHE A 129 -22.26 17.85 58.30
C PHE A 129 -21.61 16.49 58.04
N PHE A 130 -21.69 15.56 58.99
CA PHE A 130 -21.12 14.21 58.84
C PHE A 130 -21.79 13.43 57.70
N SER A 131 -23.10 13.58 57.53
CA SER A 131 -23.82 12.98 56.39
C SER A 131 -23.29 13.52 55.06
N LYS A 132 -23.14 14.84 54.93
CA LYS A 132 -22.61 15.47 53.70
C LYS A 132 -21.16 15.09 53.42
N VAL A 133 -20.32 15.09 54.45
CA VAL A 133 -18.92 14.68 54.34
C VAL A 133 -18.80 13.22 53.92
N GLY A 134 -19.61 12.33 54.50
CA GLY A 134 -19.65 10.92 54.13
C GLY A 134 -20.02 10.69 52.66
N VAL A 135 -21.06 11.37 52.17
CA VAL A 135 -21.45 11.31 50.75
C VAL A 135 -20.34 11.84 49.84
N PHE A 136 -19.75 12.98 50.19
CA PHE A 136 -18.63 13.56 49.42
C PHE A 136 -17.43 12.61 49.34
N PHE A 137 -17.02 11.98 50.45
CA PHE A 137 -15.92 11.03 50.42
C PHE A 137 -16.24 9.77 49.61
N CYS A 138 -17.49 9.30 49.64
CA CYS A 138 -17.93 8.19 48.79
C CYS A 138 -17.87 8.56 47.30
N GLU A 139 -18.30 9.77 46.95
CA GLU A 139 -18.21 10.29 45.58
C GLU A 139 -16.76 10.48 45.11
N VAL A 140 -15.88 11.01 45.97
CA VAL A 140 -14.45 11.12 45.68
C VAL A 140 -13.82 9.74 45.48
N ALA A 141 -14.16 8.75 46.30
CA ALA A 141 -13.65 7.39 46.16
C ALA A 141 -14.09 6.75 44.84
N THR A 142 -15.39 6.83 44.50
CA THR A 142 -15.92 6.29 43.24
C THR A 142 -15.34 6.99 42.01
N ASN A 143 -15.25 8.33 42.02
CA ASN A 143 -14.60 9.08 40.95
C ASN A 143 -13.11 8.73 40.82
N SER A 144 -12.40 8.53 41.93
CA SER A 144 -11.00 8.08 41.92
C SER A 144 -10.86 6.70 41.27
N GLU A 145 -11.73 5.75 41.62
CA GLU A 145 -11.75 4.41 41.00
C GLU A 145 -12.02 4.47 39.50
N LEU A 146 -13.01 5.26 39.06
CA LEU A 146 -13.31 5.45 37.64
C LEU A 146 -12.12 6.04 36.88
N VAL A 147 -11.45 7.04 37.46
CA VAL A 147 -10.25 7.64 36.86
C VAL A 147 -9.11 6.63 36.78
N GLN A 148 -8.90 5.80 37.81
CA GLN A 148 -7.86 4.77 37.78
C GLN A 148 -8.18 3.68 36.75
N SER A 149 -9.44 3.25 36.67
CA SER A 149 -9.88 2.28 35.67
C SER A 149 -9.73 2.81 34.24
N GLY A 150 -10.08 4.07 33.99
CA GLY A 150 -9.86 4.69 32.68
C GLY A 150 -8.37 4.80 32.34
N LYS A 151 -7.51 5.10 33.32
CA LYS A 151 -6.05 5.12 33.12
C LYS A 151 -5.49 3.74 32.78
N SER A 152 -5.96 2.67 33.42
CA SER A 152 -5.54 1.31 33.08
C SER A 152 -6.00 0.93 31.67
N GLU A 153 -7.25 1.23 31.31
CA GLU A 153 -7.79 0.95 29.97
C GLU A 153 -7.00 1.69 28.87
N ILE A 154 -6.71 2.99 29.06
CA ILE A 154 -5.85 3.75 28.15
C ILE A 154 -4.45 3.11 28.02
N SER A 155 -3.89 2.63 29.14
CA SER A 155 -2.57 2.00 29.14
C SER A 155 -2.58 0.64 28.42
N GLU A 156 -3.65 -0.13 28.56
CA GLU A 156 -3.86 -1.38 27.84
C GLU A 156 -4.05 -1.12 26.34
N LEU A 157 -4.92 -0.19 25.96
CA LEU A 157 -5.12 0.20 24.56
C LEU A 157 -3.81 0.65 23.92
N ARG A 158 -3.01 1.47 24.60
CA ARG A 158 -1.67 1.87 24.11
C ARG A 158 -0.76 0.66 23.87
N ARG A 159 -0.75 -0.32 24.76
CA ARG A 159 0.02 -1.57 24.55
C ARG A 159 -0.51 -2.37 23.37
N THR A 160 -1.83 -2.48 23.20
CA THR A 160 -2.41 -3.18 22.05
C THR A 160 -2.04 -2.52 20.72
N VAL A 161 -2.07 -1.18 20.66
CA VAL A 161 -1.65 -0.43 19.46
C VAL A 161 -0.18 -0.71 19.15
N GLN A 162 0.70 -0.61 20.13
CA GLN A 162 2.13 -0.91 19.94
C GLN A 162 2.36 -2.35 19.46
N ASN A 163 1.65 -3.32 20.02
CA ASN A 163 1.74 -4.71 19.57
C ASN A 163 1.28 -4.89 18.12
N LEU A 164 0.17 -4.24 17.73
CA LEU A 164 -0.34 -4.28 16.37
C LEU A 164 0.60 -3.59 15.37
N GLU A 165 1.24 -2.48 15.77
CA GLU A 165 2.25 -1.80 14.97
C GLU A 165 3.47 -2.70 14.74
N ILE A 166 3.96 -3.39 15.77
CA ILE A 166 5.07 -4.35 15.66
C ILE A 166 4.69 -5.50 14.73
N GLU A 167 3.49 -6.07 14.90
CA GLU A 167 3.01 -7.14 14.03
C GLU A 167 2.90 -6.67 12.58
N LEU A 168 2.38 -5.47 12.34
CA LEU A 168 2.33 -4.88 11.00
C LEU A 168 3.73 -4.75 10.38
N GLN A 169 4.73 -4.26 11.12
CA GLN A 169 6.11 -4.14 10.63
C GLN A 169 6.74 -5.51 10.35
N SER A 170 6.47 -6.51 11.18
CA SER A 170 6.89 -7.90 10.97
C SER A 170 6.31 -8.47 9.66
N GLN A 171 4.99 -8.30 9.46
CA GLN A 171 4.31 -8.76 8.25
C GLN A 171 4.80 -8.04 6.99
N LEU A 172 5.06 -6.73 7.04
CA LEU A 172 5.64 -5.99 5.93
C LEU A 172 7.06 -6.49 5.59
N SER A 173 7.87 -6.79 6.61
CA SER A 173 9.21 -7.35 6.41
C SER A 173 9.16 -8.75 5.81
N MET A 174 8.23 -9.60 6.27
CA MET A 174 8.00 -10.94 5.71
C MET A 174 7.51 -10.87 4.26
N LYS A 175 6.59 -9.96 3.95
CA LYS A 175 6.13 -9.74 2.58
C LYS A 175 7.29 -9.36 1.67
N ALA A 176 8.11 -8.39 2.07
CA ALA A 176 9.25 -7.94 1.28
C ALA A 176 10.27 -9.06 1.03
N SER A 177 10.54 -9.90 2.03
CA SER A 177 11.45 -11.04 1.87
C SER A 177 10.91 -12.11 0.92
N LEU A 178 9.60 -12.39 0.97
CA LEU A 178 8.93 -13.31 0.05
C LEU A 178 8.89 -12.76 -1.38
N GLU A 179 8.62 -11.47 -1.56
CA GLU A 179 8.65 -10.82 -2.89
C GLU A 179 10.06 -10.88 -3.49
N ASN A 180 11.11 -10.63 -2.69
CA ASN A 180 12.50 -10.75 -3.14
C ASN A 180 12.86 -12.20 -3.51
N SER A 181 12.48 -13.19 -2.71
CA SER A 181 12.75 -14.61 -3.00
C SER A 181 12.03 -15.08 -4.26
N LEU A 182 10.80 -14.58 -4.48
CA LEU A 182 10.04 -14.84 -5.70
C LEU A 182 10.76 -14.24 -6.92
N GLU A 183 11.21 -12.99 -6.84
CA GLU A 183 11.92 -12.34 -7.94
C GLU A 183 13.26 -12.99 -8.25
N GLU A 184 14.03 -13.35 -7.22
CA GLU A 184 15.28 -14.10 -7.38
C GLU A 184 15.04 -15.45 -8.08
N THR A 185 13.97 -16.14 -7.68
CA THR A 185 13.61 -17.43 -8.29
C THR A 185 13.17 -17.29 -9.73
N LYS A 186 12.35 -16.29 -10.05
CA LYS A 186 12.01 -15.96 -11.44
C LYS A 186 13.25 -15.64 -12.26
N GLY A 187 14.14 -14.78 -11.74
CA GLY A 187 15.40 -14.43 -12.39
C GLY A 187 16.26 -15.66 -12.70
N ARG A 188 16.39 -16.57 -11.73
CA ARG A 188 17.11 -17.85 -11.92
C ARG A 188 16.52 -18.70 -13.04
N TYR A 189 15.20 -18.85 -13.08
CA TYR A 189 14.53 -19.60 -14.15
C TYR A 189 14.63 -18.93 -15.51
N CYS A 190 14.52 -17.60 -15.59
CA CYS A 190 14.74 -16.86 -16.83
C CYS A 190 16.16 -17.07 -17.36
N MET A 191 17.17 -17.04 -16.50
CA MET A 191 18.56 -17.33 -16.89
C MET A 191 18.73 -18.77 -17.38
N GLN A 192 18.14 -19.76 -16.69
CA GLN A 192 18.18 -21.16 -17.13
C GLN A 192 17.49 -21.35 -18.49
N LEU A 193 16.35 -20.70 -18.71
CA LEU A 193 15.66 -20.74 -20.00
C LEU A 193 16.51 -20.12 -21.11
N ALA A 194 17.14 -18.98 -20.86
CA ALA A 194 18.05 -18.35 -21.82
C ALA A 194 19.22 -19.28 -22.18
N GLN A 195 19.86 -19.90 -21.18
CA GLN A 195 20.95 -20.86 -21.40
C GLN A 195 20.51 -22.07 -22.24
N ILE A 196 19.31 -22.61 -21.99
CA ILE A 196 18.77 -23.71 -22.79
C ILE A 196 18.48 -23.24 -24.21
N GLN A 197 17.91 -22.05 -24.39
CA GLN A 197 17.63 -21.47 -25.70
C GLN A 197 18.91 -21.26 -26.52
N ASP A 198 19.99 -20.79 -25.88
CA ASP A 198 21.30 -20.63 -26.51
C ASP A 198 21.87 -21.99 -26.92
N LEU A 199 21.76 -23.01 -26.07
CA LEU A 199 22.20 -24.37 -26.40
C LEU A 199 21.43 -24.94 -27.60
N ILE A 200 20.10 -24.75 -27.63
CA ILE A 200 19.28 -25.16 -28.76
C ILE A 200 19.75 -24.46 -30.04
N GLY A 201 19.92 -23.14 -30.01
CA GLY A 201 20.41 -22.37 -31.15
C GLY A 201 21.76 -22.85 -31.68
N ASN A 202 22.71 -23.11 -30.77
CA ASN A 202 24.03 -23.65 -31.14
C ASN A 202 23.93 -25.02 -31.84
N VAL A 203 23.05 -25.91 -31.34
CA VAL A 203 22.85 -27.23 -31.94
C VAL A 203 22.14 -27.12 -33.29
N GLU A 204 21.15 -26.23 -33.41
CA GLU A 204 20.46 -25.95 -34.67
C GLU A 204 21.42 -25.41 -35.74
N GLU A 205 22.33 -24.51 -35.36
CA GLU A 205 23.37 -23.98 -36.23
C GLU A 205 24.35 -25.08 -36.69
N GLN A 206 24.84 -25.91 -35.77
CA GLN A 206 25.70 -27.06 -36.11
C GLN A 206 25.00 -28.04 -37.08
N LEU A 207 23.70 -28.31 -36.86
CA LEU A 207 22.92 -29.14 -37.77
C LEU A 207 22.75 -28.50 -39.15
N ALA A 208 22.53 -27.18 -39.21
CA ALA A 208 22.42 -26.46 -40.47
C ALA A 208 23.76 -26.48 -41.25
N GLN A 209 24.87 -26.27 -40.54
CA GLN A 209 26.21 -26.34 -41.11
C GLN A 209 26.51 -27.73 -41.68
N LEU A 210 26.30 -28.79 -40.89
CA LEU A 210 26.55 -30.17 -41.34
C LEU A 210 25.67 -30.57 -42.53
N ARG A 211 24.43 -30.08 -42.60
CA ARG A 211 23.56 -30.25 -43.78
C ARG A 211 24.14 -29.56 -45.02
N CYS A 212 24.66 -28.34 -44.87
CA CYS A 212 25.30 -27.61 -45.97
C CYS A 212 26.56 -28.33 -46.45
N GLU A 213 27.42 -28.77 -45.53
CA GLU A 213 28.63 -29.54 -45.84
C GLU A 213 28.30 -30.85 -46.55
N MET A 214 27.27 -31.58 -46.09
CA MET A 214 26.82 -32.82 -46.73
C MET A 214 26.29 -32.59 -48.15
N GLU A 215 25.52 -31.52 -48.37
CA GLU A 215 25.04 -31.18 -49.73
C GLU A 215 26.19 -30.83 -50.66
N GLN A 216 27.18 -30.06 -50.15
CA GLN A 216 28.39 -29.77 -50.91
C GLN A 216 29.17 -31.04 -51.26
N GLN A 217 29.41 -31.92 -50.29
CA GLN A 217 30.11 -33.19 -50.52
C GLN A 217 29.38 -34.06 -51.56
N ASN A 218 28.04 -34.14 -51.48
CA ASN A 218 27.24 -34.88 -52.45
C ASN A 218 27.39 -34.31 -53.87
N GLN A 219 27.47 -32.98 -54.00
CA GLN A 219 27.70 -32.34 -55.28
C GLN A 219 29.11 -32.63 -55.82
N GLU A 220 30.14 -32.62 -54.97
CA GLU A 220 31.51 -32.99 -55.34
C GLU A 220 31.60 -34.46 -55.77
N ASP A 221 30.95 -35.37 -55.03
CA ASP A 221 30.89 -36.80 -55.35
C ASP A 221 30.21 -37.06 -56.70
N LYS A 222 29.14 -36.32 -57.04
CA LYS A 222 28.48 -36.39 -58.35
C LYS A 222 29.43 -35.96 -59.48
N ILE A 223 30.15 -34.85 -59.31
CA ILE A 223 31.12 -34.36 -60.30
C ILE A 223 32.22 -35.39 -60.53
N LEU A 224 32.74 -35.99 -59.45
CA LEU A 224 33.76 -37.02 -59.54
C LEU A 224 33.23 -38.27 -60.26
N LEU A 225 32.02 -38.73 -59.93
CA LEU A 225 31.37 -39.86 -60.58
C LEU A 225 31.17 -39.62 -62.08
N ASP A 226 30.73 -38.42 -62.47
CA ASP A 226 30.59 -38.03 -63.88
C ASP A 226 31.95 -38.09 -64.60
N GLY A 227 33.01 -37.59 -63.94
CA GLY A 227 34.38 -37.66 -64.43
C GLY A 227 34.90 -39.09 -64.61
N THR A 228 34.71 -39.95 -63.61
CA THR A 228 35.07 -41.38 -63.67
C THR A 228 34.32 -42.08 -64.80
N THR A 229 33.01 -41.85 -64.90
CA THR A 229 32.18 -42.45 -65.96
C THR A 229 32.67 -42.03 -67.35
N ARG A 230 33.06 -40.76 -67.54
CA ARG A 230 33.64 -40.29 -68.80
C ARG A 230 34.99 -40.95 -69.09
N LEU A 231 35.88 -41.06 -68.11
CA LEU A 231 37.17 -41.73 -68.27
C LEU A 231 37.00 -43.22 -68.59
N ASP A 232 36.04 -43.90 -67.98
CA ASP A 232 35.72 -45.30 -68.29
C ASP A 232 35.25 -45.46 -69.75
N GLN A 233 34.46 -44.52 -70.26
CA GLN A 233 34.06 -44.48 -71.67
C GLN A 233 35.28 -44.28 -72.58
N GLU A 234 36.17 -43.34 -72.27
CA GLU A 234 37.40 -43.11 -73.02
C GLU A 234 38.29 -44.37 -73.03
N ILE A 235 38.51 -45.00 -71.88
CA ILE A 235 39.27 -46.26 -71.77
C ILE A 235 38.63 -47.36 -72.61
N ALA A 236 37.29 -47.49 -72.60
CA ALA A 236 36.59 -48.46 -73.43
C ALA A 236 36.81 -48.19 -74.94
N THR A 237 36.80 -46.92 -75.36
CA THR A 237 37.11 -46.55 -76.76
C THR A 237 38.57 -46.82 -77.11
N TYR A 238 39.52 -46.51 -76.22
CA TYR A 238 40.94 -46.80 -76.43
C TYR A 238 41.19 -48.31 -76.53
N ARG A 239 40.55 -49.14 -75.69
CA ARG A 239 40.62 -50.60 -75.78
C ARG A 239 40.10 -51.11 -77.14
N ARG A 240 38.94 -50.61 -77.61
CA ARG A 240 38.39 -50.95 -78.93
C ARG A 240 39.34 -50.62 -80.08
N LEU A 241 39.97 -49.43 -80.04
CA LEU A 241 40.94 -49.00 -81.06
C LEU A 241 42.19 -49.89 -81.06
N LEU A 242 42.69 -50.27 -79.89
CA LEU A 242 43.87 -51.13 -79.73
C LEU A 242 43.60 -52.60 -80.11
N GLU A 243 42.40 -53.11 -79.84
CA GLU A 243 41.96 -54.45 -80.22
C GLU A 243 41.68 -54.59 -81.73
N GLY A 244 41.82 -53.50 -82.49
CA GLY A 244 41.76 -53.49 -83.95
C GLY A 244 40.33 -53.59 -84.52
N GLU A 245 39.30 -53.45 -83.69
CA GLU A 245 37.91 -53.49 -84.15
C GLU A 245 37.60 -52.36 -85.16
N ASP A 246 38.20 -51.18 -84.98
CA ASP A 246 38.12 -50.05 -85.95
C ASP A 246 39.26 -50.06 -86.98
N ALA A 247 40.29 -50.89 -86.80
CA ALA A 247 41.43 -51.05 -87.71
C ALA A 247 41.18 -52.11 -88.80
N HIS A 248 39.93 -52.31 -89.22
CA HIS A 248 39.62 -52.99 -90.48
C HIS A 248 39.97 -52.09 -91.67
N ARG A 249 41.21 -51.61 -91.71
CA ARG A 249 41.78 -50.98 -92.89
C ARG A 249 42.03 -52.11 -93.88
N GLN A 250 41.09 -52.32 -94.80
CA GLN A 250 41.25 -53.27 -95.91
C GLN A 250 42.37 -52.75 -96.82
N ILE A 251 43.62 -53.11 -96.54
CA ILE A 251 44.76 -52.78 -97.40
C ILE A 251 44.66 -53.68 -98.63
N ARG A 252 44.24 -53.10 -99.77
CA ARG A 252 44.30 -53.77 -101.07
C ARG A 252 45.66 -53.50 -101.69
N THR A 253 46.52 -54.50 -101.68
CA THR A 253 47.81 -54.43 -102.38
C THR A 253 47.61 -55.00 -103.78
N LYS A 254 47.76 -54.18 -104.81
CA LYS A 254 47.83 -54.64 -106.20
C LYS A 254 49.29 -54.87 -106.55
N VAL A 255 49.67 -56.12 -106.75
CA VAL A 255 51.00 -56.47 -107.27
C VAL A 255 50.89 -56.54 -108.79
N MET A 256 51.73 -55.77 -109.47
CA MET A 256 51.79 -55.70 -110.93
C MET A 256 53.15 -56.23 -111.39
N ASP A 257 53.14 -57.39 -112.04
CA ASP A 257 54.35 -57.96 -112.63
C ASP A 257 54.58 -57.33 -114.01
N VAL A 258 55.67 -56.57 -114.13
CA VAL A 258 56.07 -55.89 -115.35
C VAL A 258 57.31 -56.59 -115.90
N HIS A 259 57.19 -57.16 -117.09
CA HIS A 259 58.34 -57.63 -117.88
C HIS A 259 58.34 -56.83 -119.19
N ASP A 260 59.46 -56.17 -119.47
CA ASP A 260 59.72 -55.43 -120.71
C ASP A 260 58.67 -54.34 -121.02
N GLY A 261 58.31 -53.55 -120.00
CA GLY A 261 57.43 -52.38 -120.14
C GLY A 261 55.94 -52.69 -120.36
N LYS A 262 55.53 -53.96 -120.37
CA LYS A 262 54.12 -54.38 -120.46
C LYS A 262 53.72 -55.15 -119.21
N VAL A 263 52.56 -54.81 -118.63
CA VAL A 263 51.99 -55.52 -117.47
C VAL A 263 51.46 -56.86 -117.96
N VAL A 264 52.07 -57.97 -117.53
CA VAL A 264 51.73 -59.32 -118.03
C VAL A 264 50.79 -60.06 -117.07
N SER A 265 50.71 -59.62 -115.80
CA SER A 265 49.79 -60.18 -114.81
C SER A 265 49.44 -59.15 -113.74
N THR A 266 48.16 -59.08 -113.35
CA THR A 266 47.68 -58.27 -112.23
C THR A 266 47.01 -59.20 -111.23
N HIS A 267 47.57 -59.29 -110.01
CA HIS A 267 46.98 -60.07 -108.94
C HIS A 267 46.61 -59.15 -107.77
N GLU A 268 45.34 -59.17 -107.39
CA GLU A 268 44.81 -58.39 -106.26
C GLU A 268 44.76 -59.31 -105.03
N GLN A 269 45.58 -59.02 -104.03
CA GLN A 269 45.63 -59.82 -102.81
C GLN A 269 45.03 -59.01 -101.66
N VAL A 270 43.92 -59.51 -101.09
CA VAL A 270 43.28 -58.93 -99.91
C VAL A 270 43.88 -59.60 -98.68
N LEU A 271 44.81 -58.92 -98.03
CA LEU A 271 45.33 -59.36 -96.74
C LEU A 271 44.41 -58.83 -95.64
N ARG A 272 43.65 -59.74 -95.02
CA ARG A 272 43.05 -59.49 -93.70
C ARG A 272 44.17 -59.65 -92.66
N THR A 273 44.60 -58.56 -92.06
CA THR A 273 45.41 -58.61 -90.85
C THR A 273 44.57 -59.23 -89.73
N LYS A 274 44.99 -60.37 -89.20
CA LYS A 274 44.54 -60.88 -87.92
C LYS A 274 45.56 -60.43 -86.88
N ASN A 275 45.08 -59.57 -85.98
CA ASN A 275 45.72 -59.01 -84.78
C ASN A 275 46.91 -58.10 -85.05
#